data_AF-A0A453FG04-F1
#
_entry.id   AF-A0A453FG04-F1
#
_cell.length_a   1.000
_cell.length_b   1.000
_cell.length_c   1.000
_cell.angle_alpha   90.00
_cell.angle_beta   90.00
_cell.angle_gamma   90.00
#
_symmetry.space_group_name_H-M   'P 1'
#
loop_
_entity.id
_entity.type
_entity.pdbx_description
1 polymer ?
#
loop_
_entity_poly.entity_id
_entity_poly.type
_entity_poly.pdbx_seq_one_letter_code
_entity_poly.pdbx_strand_id
1 'polypeptide(L)'
;VLHAFSSLSIPSHITPYSVLLSYPVHRSLSLSAGPGRAAKSFSLTQDTYPSDPYARAAAEVTPTFFAYSASGSVSAEAVYANYGREEDFAYLSSRGVDVAGRVALARYGRIHCEDIVHNARAAGAAAALVYPDPLEYGGSAGEGSFPDSRWLPPSGVQVGSLFRGVGDPTTPMWASSEGCERGNDTMATIENVFAVIEGAEEPDSTSRYLKVLRPHPLYISKTICHPGKPSRCLDIRSRRPQQRNSSYDRVSAKVFDAAKARMETSENHHFL
;
A
#
# COMPACT_ATOMS: atom_id res chain seq x y z
N VAL A 1 31.49 -11.63 -3.44
CA VAL A 1 31.03 -12.85 -4.15
C VAL A 1 32.05 -13.34 -5.16
N LEU A 2 32.38 -12.58 -6.22
CA LEU A 2 33.36 -13.01 -7.24
C LEU A 2 34.67 -13.53 -6.63
N HIS A 3 35.27 -12.77 -5.71
CA HIS A 3 36.47 -13.18 -4.99
C HIS A 3 36.32 -14.53 -4.25
N ALA A 4 35.16 -14.78 -3.63
CA ALA A 4 34.93 -16.02 -2.90
C ALA A 4 34.92 -17.23 -3.84
N PHE A 5 34.24 -17.14 -4.99
CA PHE A 5 34.25 -18.22 -5.98
C PHE A 5 35.62 -18.42 -6.62
N SER A 6 36.33 -17.34 -6.94
CA SER A 6 37.69 -17.42 -7.45
C SER A 6 38.64 -18.07 -6.43
N SER A 7 38.49 -17.79 -5.13
CA SER A 7 39.31 -18.41 -4.07
C SER A 7 39.10 -19.93 -3.94
N LEU A 8 37.94 -20.42 -4.39
CA LEU A 8 37.61 -21.85 -4.47
C LEU A 8 37.95 -22.44 -5.85
N SER A 9 38.69 -21.71 -6.69
CA SER A 9 39.05 -22.13 -8.06
C SER A 9 37.83 -22.38 -8.97
N ILE A 10 36.70 -21.75 -8.72
CA ILE A 10 35.51 -21.82 -9.58
C ILE A 10 35.61 -20.72 -10.66
N PRO A 11 35.65 -21.07 -11.96
CA PRO A 11 35.67 -20.07 -13.04
C PRO A 11 34.47 -19.13 -12.96
N SER A 12 34.72 -17.83 -12.85
CA SER A 12 33.68 -16.83 -12.53
C SER A 12 33.95 -15.51 -13.26
N HIS A 13 32.90 -14.81 -13.69
CA HIS A 13 32.98 -13.48 -14.30
C HIS A 13 31.75 -12.63 -13.94
N ILE A 14 31.82 -11.32 -14.20
CA ILE A 14 30.69 -10.39 -14.02
C ILE A 14 30.19 -9.98 -15.40
N THR A 15 28.87 -10.07 -15.60
CA THR A 15 28.19 -9.61 -16.82
C THR A 15 27.19 -8.52 -16.45
N PRO A 16 27.47 -7.24 -16.74
CA PRO A 16 26.56 -6.15 -16.41
C PRO A 16 25.38 -6.09 -17.40
N TYR A 17 24.22 -5.69 -16.89
CA TYR A 17 23.03 -5.36 -17.68
C TYR A 17 22.53 -3.98 -17.27
N SER A 18 22.21 -3.14 -18.25
CA SER A 18 21.52 -1.89 -17.98
C SER A 18 20.03 -2.17 -17.92
N VAL A 19 19.40 -2.08 -16.76
CA VAL A 19 17.98 -2.42 -16.58
C VAL A 19 17.19 -1.21 -16.12
N LEU A 20 15.90 -1.17 -16.43
CA LEU A 20 15.00 -0.18 -15.85
C LEU A 20 14.80 -0.48 -14.36
N LEU A 21 15.07 0.50 -13.51
CA LEU A 21 14.75 0.48 -12.08
C LEU A 21 13.90 1.71 -11.73
N SER A 22 13.21 1.66 -10.60
CA SER A 22 12.28 2.70 -10.15
C SER A 22 12.70 3.19 -8.77
N TYR A 23 13.00 4.49 -8.64
CA TYR A 23 13.31 5.13 -7.36
C TYR A 23 12.61 6.50 -7.28
N PRO A 24 11.79 6.74 -6.24
CA PRO A 24 11.10 8.02 -6.10
C PRO A 24 12.06 9.10 -5.60
N VAL A 25 11.86 10.33 -6.06
CA VAL A 25 12.57 11.53 -5.57
C VAL A 25 11.83 12.24 -4.44
N HIS A 26 10.51 12.04 -4.35
CA HIS A 26 9.66 12.62 -3.32
C HIS A 26 8.56 11.65 -2.94
N ARG A 27 8.30 11.53 -1.64
CA ARG A 27 7.19 10.75 -1.07
C ARG A 27 6.56 11.52 0.09
N SER A 28 5.23 11.49 0.17
CA SER A 28 4.50 12.01 1.33
C SER A 28 3.21 11.23 1.53
N LEU A 29 2.80 11.09 2.79
CA LEU A 29 1.53 10.51 3.20
C LEU A 29 0.99 11.31 4.38
N SER A 30 -0.29 11.65 4.35
CA SER A 30 -0.97 12.26 5.48
C SER A 30 -2.44 11.84 5.56
N LEU A 31 -2.97 11.87 6.78
CA LEU A 31 -4.35 11.55 7.12
C LEU A 31 -5.04 12.77 7.70
N SER A 32 -6.23 13.12 7.22
CA SER A 32 -7.04 14.21 7.77
C SER A 32 -8.50 13.82 7.92
N ALA A 33 -9.22 14.52 8.81
CA ALA A 33 -10.67 14.34 8.99
C ALA A 33 -11.53 15.04 7.91
N GLY A 34 -10.90 15.54 6.85
CA GLY A 34 -11.58 16.30 5.79
C GLY A 34 -10.63 17.25 5.04
N PRO A 35 -11.05 17.74 3.85
CA PRO A 35 -10.27 18.70 3.09
C PRO A 35 -10.02 19.98 3.91
N GLY A 36 -8.75 20.43 3.97
CA GLY A 36 -8.36 21.65 4.71
C GLY A 36 -8.33 21.52 6.23
N ARG A 37 -8.57 20.32 6.80
CA ARG A 37 -8.39 20.06 8.23
C ARG A 37 -6.93 19.76 8.54
N ALA A 38 -6.55 19.87 9.82
CA ALA A 38 -5.25 19.45 10.30
C ALA A 38 -4.98 17.99 9.87
N ALA A 39 -3.82 17.78 9.24
CA ALA A 39 -3.41 16.49 8.72
C ALA A 39 -2.29 15.92 9.58
N LYS A 40 -2.41 14.65 9.96
CA LYS A 40 -1.33 13.87 10.56
C LYS A 40 -0.44 13.38 9.44
N SER A 41 0.84 13.75 9.46
CA SER A 41 1.81 13.30 8.47
C SER A 41 2.55 12.06 8.96
N PHE A 42 2.87 11.16 8.04
CA PHE A 42 3.66 9.96 8.31
C PHE A 42 5.09 10.16 7.84
N SER A 43 6.06 9.64 8.58
CA SER A 43 7.48 9.87 8.32
C SER A 43 7.96 9.12 7.07
N LEU A 44 7.32 7.99 6.77
CA LEU A 44 7.70 7.07 5.71
C LEU A 44 9.19 6.69 5.84
N THR A 45 9.63 6.42 7.06
CA THR A 45 10.99 5.96 7.35
C THR A 45 10.92 4.78 8.30
N GLN A 46 11.81 3.81 8.12
CA GLN A 46 11.98 2.72 9.07
C GLN A 46 13.02 3.13 10.11
N ASP A 47 12.71 2.96 11.39
CA ASP A 47 13.63 3.34 12.45
C ASP A 47 14.78 2.35 12.56
N THR A 48 15.96 2.88 12.86
CA THR A 48 17.11 2.09 13.32
C THR A 48 17.03 1.87 14.83
N TYR A 49 17.71 0.85 15.33
CA TYR A 49 17.78 0.54 16.76
C TYR A 49 19.19 0.79 17.34
N PRO A 50 19.35 0.90 18.66
CA PRO A 50 20.66 1.11 19.28
C PRO A 50 21.66 0.01 18.86
N SER A 51 22.85 0.45 18.43
CA SER A 51 23.92 -0.44 17.93
C SER A 51 23.59 -1.22 16.65
N ASP A 52 22.62 -0.75 15.85
CA ASP A 52 22.37 -1.30 14.51
C ASP A 52 23.65 -1.17 13.64
N PRO A 53 24.28 -2.29 13.24
CA PRO A 53 25.49 -2.27 12.43
C PRO A 53 25.27 -1.69 11.02
N TYR A 54 24.01 -1.54 10.60
CA TYR A 54 23.61 -1.04 9.29
C TYR A 54 23.01 0.37 9.33
N ALA A 55 23.01 1.06 10.49
CA ALA A 55 22.41 2.39 10.62
C ALA A 55 22.92 3.41 9.57
N ARG A 56 24.22 3.34 9.23
CA ARG A 56 24.80 4.20 8.18
C ARG A 56 24.25 3.88 6.78
N ALA A 57 24.08 2.59 6.47
CA ALA A 57 23.51 2.18 5.20
C ALA A 57 22.01 2.53 5.11
N ALA A 58 21.28 2.45 6.23
CA ALA A 58 19.87 2.84 6.30
C ALA A 58 19.65 4.31 5.91
N ALA A 59 20.60 5.20 6.18
CA ALA A 59 20.54 6.61 5.79
C ALA A 59 20.72 6.85 4.27
N GLU A 60 21.30 5.90 3.55
CA GLU A 60 21.58 5.99 2.10
C GLU A 60 20.46 5.39 1.24
N VAL A 61 19.61 4.53 1.83
CA VAL A 61 18.51 3.89 1.14
C VAL A 61 17.31 4.84 1.10
N THR A 62 16.55 4.85 0.00
CA THR A 62 15.23 5.48 -0.02
C THR A 62 14.24 4.51 0.60
N PRO A 63 13.81 4.70 1.86
CA PRO A 63 12.92 3.72 2.48
C PRO A 63 11.52 3.83 1.87
N THR A 64 10.72 2.78 2.10
CA THR A 64 9.25 2.81 2.00
C THR A 64 8.63 3.27 0.67
N PHE A 65 8.78 2.45 -0.36
CA PHE A 65 7.95 2.57 -1.57
C PHE A 65 7.78 1.22 -2.26
N PHE A 66 6.77 1.13 -3.13
CA PHE A 66 6.68 0.04 -4.09
C PHE A 66 7.26 0.48 -5.44
N ALA A 67 8.24 -0.28 -5.92
CA ALA A 67 8.87 -0.04 -7.22
C ALA A 67 7.84 -0.15 -8.34
N TYR A 68 8.02 0.69 -9.38
CA TYR A 68 7.11 0.79 -10.51
C TYR A 68 5.68 1.23 -10.18
N SER A 69 5.49 1.83 -9.01
CA SER A 69 4.32 2.67 -8.77
C SER A 69 4.34 3.89 -9.70
N ALA A 70 3.17 4.44 -10.01
CA ALA A 70 3.05 5.57 -10.92
C ALA A 70 3.73 6.85 -10.37
N SER A 71 3.54 8.01 -10.99
CA SER A 71 3.78 9.29 -10.32
C SER A 71 2.48 10.05 -10.26
N GLY A 72 2.21 10.70 -9.13
CA GLY A 72 0.94 11.36 -8.90
C GLY A 72 0.74 11.83 -7.47
N SER A 73 -0.26 12.69 -7.31
CA SER A 73 -0.79 13.11 -6.02
C SER A 73 -2.29 12.86 -5.95
N VAL A 74 -2.77 12.30 -4.85
CA VAL A 74 -4.19 12.03 -4.61
C VAL A 74 -4.55 12.44 -3.18
N SER A 75 -5.69 13.10 -3.02
CA SER A 75 -6.33 13.30 -1.72
C SER A 75 -7.80 12.90 -1.83
N ALA A 76 -8.16 11.78 -1.22
CA ALA A 76 -9.51 11.23 -1.31
C ALA A 76 -9.88 10.45 -0.03
N GLU A 77 -11.18 10.19 0.11
CA GLU A 77 -11.71 9.36 1.19
C GLU A 77 -11.08 7.97 1.18
N ALA A 78 -10.79 7.41 2.36
CA ALA A 78 -10.27 6.05 2.50
C ALA A 78 -11.39 5.01 2.67
N VAL A 79 -11.27 3.88 1.99
CA VAL A 79 -12.15 2.71 2.16
C VAL A 79 -11.33 1.51 2.55
N TYR A 80 -11.67 0.85 3.65
CA TYR A 80 -11.02 -0.39 4.06
C TYR A 80 -11.46 -1.55 3.18
N ALA A 81 -10.50 -2.18 2.49
CA ALA A 81 -10.70 -3.24 1.52
C ALA A 81 -10.12 -4.60 1.98
N ASN A 82 -9.98 -4.81 3.29
CA ASN A 82 -9.45 -6.06 3.86
C ASN A 82 -8.09 -6.44 3.22
N TYR A 83 -7.95 -7.61 2.57
CA TYR A 83 -6.70 -8.01 1.91
C TYR A 83 -6.60 -7.54 0.45
N GLY A 84 -7.55 -6.73 -0.03
CA GLY A 84 -7.54 -6.21 -1.40
C GLY A 84 -7.75 -7.27 -2.47
N ARG A 85 -8.40 -8.39 -2.14
CA ARG A 85 -8.74 -9.43 -3.11
C ARG A 85 -9.97 -9.02 -3.91
N GLU A 86 -10.19 -9.67 -5.05
CA GLU A 86 -11.38 -9.43 -5.88
C GLU A 86 -12.67 -9.62 -5.08
N GLU A 87 -12.74 -10.65 -4.23
CA GLU A 87 -13.88 -10.91 -3.35
C GLU A 87 -14.09 -9.83 -2.27
N ASP A 88 -13.02 -9.15 -1.83
CA ASP A 88 -13.11 -8.08 -0.84
C ASP A 88 -13.77 -6.83 -1.48
N PHE A 89 -13.40 -6.51 -2.73
CA PHE A 89 -14.04 -5.43 -3.49
C PHE A 89 -15.48 -5.77 -3.92
N ALA A 90 -15.74 -7.02 -4.32
CA ALA A 90 -17.09 -7.49 -4.61
C ALA A 90 -17.99 -7.40 -3.36
N TYR A 91 -17.45 -7.77 -2.19
CA TYR A 91 -18.15 -7.64 -0.92
C TYR A 91 -18.51 -6.18 -0.61
N LEU A 92 -17.57 -5.24 -0.74
CA LEU A 92 -17.84 -3.81 -0.56
C LEU A 92 -18.97 -3.31 -1.48
N SER A 93 -18.91 -3.66 -2.76
CA SER A 93 -19.94 -3.31 -3.73
C SER A 93 -21.32 -3.87 -3.33
N SER A 94 -21.39 -5.14 -2.89
CA SER A 94 -22.63 -5.78 -2.43
C SER A 94 -23.25 -5.09 -1.21
N ARG A 95 -22.46 -4.36 -0.43
CA ARG A 95 -22.87 -3.58 0.74
C ARG A 95 -23.16 -2.12 0.40
N GLY A 96 -23.09 -1.73 -0.87
CA GLY A 96 -23.31 -0.36 -1.32
C GLY A 96 -22.15 0.59 -1.00
N VAL A 97 -20.95 0.06 -0.70
CA VAL A 97 -19.76 0.86 -0.50
C VAL A 97 -19.07 1.05 -1.84
N ASP A 98 -19.04 2.29 -2.31
CA ASP A 98 -18.39 2.67 -3.56
C ASP A 98 -16.88 2.91 -3.30
N VAL A 99 -16.02 2.35 -4.14
CA VAL A 99 -14.56 2.50 -4.06
C VAL A 99 -14.04 3.45 -5.14
N ALA A 100 -14.88 3.79 -6.13
CA ALA A 100 -14.48 4.62 -7.26
C ALA A 100 -13.98 5.99 -6.79
N GLY A 101 -12.79 6.38 -7.24
CA GLY A 101 -12.16 7.66 -6.88
C GLY A 101 -11.65 7.77 -5.44
N ARG A 102 -11.72 6.70 -4.64
CA ARG A 102 -11.30 6.66 -3.22
C ARG A 102 -9.91 6.00 -3.07
N VAL A 103 -9.34 6.10 -1.87
CA VAL A 103 -8.10 5.39 -1.50
C VAL A 103 -8.47 4.05 -0.86
N ALA A 104 -8.16 2.93 -1.51
CA ALA A 104 -8.37 1.60 -0.96
C ALA A 104 -7.29 1.28 0.09
N LEU A 105 -7.66 1.12 1.36
CA LEU A 105 -6.77 0.70 2.42
C LEU A 105 -6.83 -0.82 2.58
N ALA A 106 -5.73 -1.51 2.31
CA ALA A 106 -5.65 -2.97 2.36
C ALA A 106 -4.48 -3.43 3.23
N ARG A 107 -4.67 -4.54 3.95
CA ARG A 107 -3.59 -5.21 4.67
C ARG A 107 -2.86 -6.19 3.76
N TYR A 108 -1.54 -6.25 3.92
CA TYR A 108 -0.69 -7.19 3.20
C TYR A 108 -0.84 -8.61 3.75
N GLY A 109 -0.71 -9.63 2.89
CA GLY A 109 -0.62 -11.03 3.31
C GLY A 109 -1.13 -12.02 2.27
N ARG A 110 -2.45 -12.13 2.10
CA ARG A 110 -3.11 -13.21 1.32
C ARG A 110 -2.77 -13.25 -0.17
N ILE A 111 -2.46 -12.10 -0.75
CA ILE A 111 -2.08 -11.93 -2.15
C ILE A 111 -0.90 -10.95 -2.22
N HIS A 112 -0.19 -10.95 -3.36
CA HIS A 112 0.96 -10.08 -3.53
C HIS A 112 0.55 -8.61 -3.69
N CYS A 113 1.47 -7.69 -3.38
CA CYS A 113 1.19 -6.26 -3.33
C CYS A 113 0.74 -5.71 -4.70
N GLU A 114 1.30 -6.23 -5.78
CA GLU A 114 0.95 -5.93 -7.16
C GLU A 114 -0.50 -6.31 -7.49
N ASP A 115 -0.99 -7.44 -6.96
CA ASP A 115 -2.36 -7.89 -7.19
C ASP A 115 -3.36 -7.08 -6.37
N ILE A 116 -3.04 -6.75 -5.10
CA ILE A 116 -3.85 -5.82 -4.28
C ILE A 116 -4.07 -4.51 -5.04
N VAL A 117 -2.97 -3.99 -5.58
CA VAL A 117 -2.93 -2.73 -6.29
C VAL A 117 -3.70 -2.83 -7.61
N HIS A 118 -3.51 -3.92 -8.36
CA HIS A 118 -4.25 -4.18 -9.59
C HIS A 118 -5.77 -4.27 -9.35
N ASN A 119 -6.20 -5.00 -8.32
CA ASN A 119 -7.60 -5.18 -7.97
C ASN A 119 -8.25 -3.86 -7.54
N ALA A 120 -7.54 -3.05 -6.74
CA ALA A 120 -8.02 -1.72 -6.36
C ALA A 120 -8.26 -0.82 -7.58
N ARG A 121 -7.33 -0.82 -8.55
CA ARG A 121 -7.51 -0.10 -9.82
C ARG A 121 -8.71 -0.64 -10.60
N ALA A 122 -8.86 -1.95 -10.69
CA ALA A 122 -9.99 -2.57 -11.37
C ALA A 122 -11.33 -2.21 -10.73
N ALA A 123 -11.36 -2.03 -9.40
CA ALA A 123 -12.50 -1.53 -8.63
C ALA A 123 -12.71 0.00 -8.74
N GLY A 124 -11.87 0.72 -9.49
CA GLY A 124 -11.97 2.16 -9.73
C GLY A 124 -11.32 3.04 -8.66
N ALA A 125 -10.56 2.47 -7.72
CA ALA A 125 -9.85 3.25 -6.71
C ALA A 125 -8.88 4.26 -7.36
N ALA A 126 -8.76 5.45 -6.76
CA ALA A 126 -7.80 6.47 -7.18
C ALA A 126 -6.37 6.16 -6.69
N ALA A 127 -6.26 5.39 -5.60
CA ALA A 127 -5.02 4.80 -5.11
C ALA A 127 -5.33 3.63 -4.17
N ALA A 128 -4.31 2.84 -3.83
CA ALA A 128 -4.39 1.82 -2.79
C ALA A 128 -3.19 1.93 -1.85
N LEU A 129 -3.46 1.80 -0.57
CA LEU A 129 -2.53 1.88 0.53
C LEU A 129 -2.44 0.51 1.18
N VAL A 130 -1.24 -0.09 1.16
CA VAL A 130 -0.96 -1.42 1.67
C VAL A 130 -0.11 -1.31 2.93
N TYR A 131 -0.49 -2.05 3.97
CA TYR A 131 0.21 -2.06 5.26
C TYR A 131 0.34 -3.48 5.81
N PRO A 132 1.45 -3.82 6.49
CA PRO A 132 1.54 -5.05 7.26
C PRO A 132 0.67 -4.94 8.52
N ASP A 133 -0.30 -5.83 8.68
CA ASP A 133 -1.21 -5.83 9.83
C ASP A 133 -0.47 -6.33 11.09
N PRO A 134 -0.42 -5.56 12.20
CA PRO A 134 0.21 -6.00 13.45
C PRO A 134 -0.36 -7.31 14.00
N LEU A 135 -1.62 -7.62 13.73
CA LEU A 135 -2.22 -8.90 14.11
C LEU A 135 -1.56 -10.11 13.40
N GLU A 136 -0.92 -9.89 12.26
CA GLU A 136 -0.23 -10.92 11.48
C GLU A 136 1.30 -10.82 11.59
N TYR A 137 1.82 -9.60 11.72
CA TYR A 137 3.26 -9.32 11.63
C TYR A 137 3.89 -8.80 12.93
N GLY A 138 3.09 -8.45 13.95
CA GLY A 138 3.54 -7.84 15.21
C GLY A 138 3.71 -8.81 16.38
N GLY A 139 3.34 -10.08 16.22
CA GLY A 139 3.43 -11.10 17.28
C GLY A 139 2.33 -10.99 18.34
N SER A 140 2.31 -11.94 19.28
CA SER A 140 1.34 -11.91 20.38
C SER A 140 1.66 -10.80 21.38
N ALA A 141 0.66 -10.37 22.15
CA ALA A 141 0.84 -9.38 23.20
C ALA A 141 1.99 -9.79 24.16
N GLY A 142 2.98 -8.91 24.29
CA GLY A 142 4.15 -9.13 25.15
C GLY A 142 5.36 -9.77 24.48
N GLU A 143 5.28 -10.24 23.24
CA GLU A 143 6.45 -10.78 22.52
C GLU A 143 7.44 -9.70 22.07
N GLY A 144 7.01 -8.44 22.02
CA GLY A 144 7.82 -7.32 21.54
C GLY A 144 8.11 -7.41 20.04
N SER A 145 8.91 -6.47 19.52
CA SER A 145 9.31 -6.43 18.11
C SER A 145 10.81 -6.54 17.96
N PHE A 146 11.28 -6.69 16.72
CA PHE A 146 12.68 -6.53 16.38
C PHE A 146 13.22 -5.18 16.94
N PRO A 147 14.43 -5.13 17.53
CA PRO A 147 15.48 -6.17 17.52
C PRO A 147 15.32 -7.30 18.55
N ASP A 148 14.46 -7.14 19.54
CA ASP A 148 14.36 -8.08 20.68
C ASP A 148 13.55 -9.35 20.34
N SER A 149 12.77 -9.29 19.26
CA SER A 149 11.99 -10.42 18.77
C SER A 149 12.08 -10.54 17.25
N ARG A 150 11.48 -11.61 16.69
CA ARG A 150 11.38 -11.83 15.24
C ARG A 150 10.31 -10.99 14.54
N TRP A 151 9.48 -10.28 15.30
CA TRP A 151 8.29 -9.60 14.79
C TRP A 151 8.62 -8.25 14.19
N LEU A 152 7.82 -7.84 13.20
CA LEU A 152 8.03 -6.61 12.47
C LEU A 152 7.88 -5.42 13.44
N PRO A 153 8.84 -4.49 13.47
CA PRO A 153 8.73 -3.33 14.33
C PRO A 153 7.62 -2.41 13.84
N PRO A 154 7.11 -1.57 14.75
CA PRO A 154 6.23 -0.45 14.46
C PRO A 154 6.59 0.31 13.16
N SER A 155 7.81 0.81 12.98
CA SER A 155 8.20 1.52 11.74
C SER A 155 8.54 0.58 10.57
N GLY A 156 8.41 -0.73 10.77
CA GLY A 156 8.68 -1.75 9.76
C GLY A 156 7.65 -1.71 8.64
N VAL A 157 8.17 -1.82 7.41
CA VAL A 157 7.38 -1.72 6.20
C VAL A 157 7.77 -2.83 5.25
N GLN A 158 6.78 -3.42 4.60
CA GLN A 158 7.05 -4.26 3.45
C GLN A 158 7.32 -3.42 2.20
N VAL A 159 8.48 -3.65 1.58
CA VAL A 159 8.83 -3.11 0.26
C VAL A 159 8.69 -4.18 -0.80
N GLY A 160 8.44 -3.77 -2.06
CA GLY A 160 8.22 -4.71 -3.15
C GLY A 160 8.11 -4.03 -4.52
N SER A 161 7.81 -4.84 -5.53
CA SER A 161 7.61 -4.41 -6.92
C SER A 161 6.14 -4.50 -7.28
N LEU A 162 5.60 -3.50 -7.98
CA LEU A 162 4.27 -3.57 -8.59
C LEU A 162 4.30 -4.11 -10.02
N PHE A 163 5.49 -4.39 -10.57
CA PHE A 163 5.62 -4.95 -11.90
C PHE A 163 5.19 -6.43 -11.91
N ARG A 164 4.19 -6.75 -12.73
CA ARG A 164 3.62 -8.11 -12.87
C ARG A 164 4.31 -8.97 -13.93
N GLY A 165 5.32 -8.43 -14.62
CA GLY A 165 6.10 -9.16 -15.60
C GLY A 165 7.37 -9.77 -15.03
N VAL A 166 8.16 -10.41 -15.90
CA VAL A 166 9.45 -11.01 -15.55
C VAL A 166 10.56 -10.27 -16.30
N GLY A 167 11.70 -10.08 -15.64
CA GLY A 167 12.87 -9.43 -16.22
C GLY A 167 12.77 -7.90 -16.23
N ASP A 168 13.56 -7.27 -17.10
CA ASP A 168 13.51 -5.83 -17.32
C ASP A 168 12.25 -5.50 -18.15
N PRO A 169 11.35 -4.62 -17.64
CA PRO A 169 10.13 -4.24 -18.35
C PRO A 169 10.36 -3.69 -19.76
N THR A 170 11.56 -3.17 -20.05
CA THR A 170 11.91 -2.58 -21.35
C THR A 170 12.47 -3.60 -22.34
N THR A 171 12.77 -4.83 -21.93
CA THR A 171 13.37 -5.87 -22.79
C THR A 171 12.68 -7.22 -22.57
N PRO A 172 11.35 -7.30 -22.75
CA PRO A 172 10.63 -8.52 -22.48
C PRO A 172 11.15 -9.65 -23.37
N MET A 173 11.57 -10.77 -22.77
CA MET A 173 12.05 -11.98 -23.46
C MET A 173 13.45 -11.91 -24.10
N TRP A 174 14.22 -10.84 -23.91
CA TRP A 174 15.64 -10.81 -24.30
C TRP A 174 16.52 -10.10 -23.26
N ALA A 175 17.83 -10.29 -23.39
CA ALA A 175 18.79 -9.71 -22.45
C ALA A 175 18.90 -8.17 -22.64
N SER A 176 18.97 -7.42 -21.54
CA SER A 176 19.22 -5.98 -21.54
C SER A 176 20.69 -5.64 -21.83
N SER A 177 21.25 -6.23 -22.89
CA SER A 177 22.62 -6.02 -23.34
C SER A 177 22.82 -4.63 -23.94
N GLU A 178 24.06 -4.23 -24.10
CA GLU A 178 24.39 -3.02 -24.84
C GLU A 178 23.82 -3.09 -26.26
N GLY A 179 23.20 -1.99 -26.71
CA GLY A 179 22.59 -1.89 -28.04
C GLY A 179 21.30 -2.68 -28.27
N CYS A 180 20.75 -3.36 -27.26
CA CYS A 180 19.47 -4.07 -27.41
C CYS A 180 18.30 -3.12 -27.73
N GLU A 181 17.31 -3.64 -28.44
CA GLU A 181 16.03 -2.96 -28.62
C GLU A 181 15.32 -2.84 -27.27
N ARG A 182 14.72 -1.67 -27.01
CA ARG A 182 13.96 -1.40 -25.77
C ARG A 182 12.55 -0.94 -26.09
N GLY A 183 11.59 -1.56 -25.43
CA GLY A 183 10.19 -1.16 -25.41
C GLY A 183 9.93 0.06 -24.51
N ASN A 184 8.67 0.49 -24.47
CA ASN A 184 8.23 1.63 -23.68
C ASN A 184 8.15 1.31 -22.18
N ASP A 185 8.50 2.28 -21.33
CA ASP A 185 8.53 2.14 -19.86
C ASP A 185 7.12 2.03 -19.23
N THR A 186 6.07 2.32 -20.01
CA THR A 186 4.67 2.26 -19.57
C THR A 186 4.24 0.85 -19.17
N MET A 187 4.89 -0.20 -19.72
CA MET A 187 4.59 -1.59 -19.36
C MET A 187 4.99 -1.93 -17.91
N ALA A 188 5.92 -1.16 -17.32
CA ALA A 188 6.36 -1.37 -15.95
C ALA A 188 5.35 -0.87 -14.92
N THR A 189 4.59 0.18 -15.28
CA THR A 189 3.88 1.00 -14.30
C THR A 189 2.44 0.51 -14.14
N ILE A 190 2.06 0.08 -12.93
CA ILE A 190 0.64 0.07 -12.58
C ILE A 190 0.22 1.52 -12.36
N GLU A 191 -0.49 2.07 -13.33
CA GLU A 191 -1.02 3.42 -13.22
C GLU A 191 -1.95 3.56 -11.99
N ASN A 192 -1.83 4.67 -11.26
CA ASN A 192 -2.75 5.14 -10.21
C ASN A 192 -2.88 4.32 -8.92
N VAL A 193 -1.82 3.69 -8.43
CA VAL A 193 -1.94 2.98 -7.15
C VAL A 193 -0.62 2.96 -6.38
N PHE A 194 -0.69 3.23 -5.06
CA PHE A 194 0.42 3.76 -4.31
C PHE A 194 0.38 3.41 -2.81
N ALA A 195 1.23 2.51 -2.32
CA ALA A 195 1.20 2.07 -0.92
C ALA A 195 2.47 2.40 -0.09
N VAL A 196 2.30 2.60 1.23
CA VAL A 196 3.08 2.20 2.43
C VAL A 196 2.40 2.79 3.69
N ILE A 197 2.14 2.00 4.75
CA ILE A 197 1.95 2.52 6.12
C ILE A 197 2.96 1.84 7.07
N GLU A 198 3.46 2.59 8.04
CA GLU A 198 4.25 2.13 9.20
C GLU A 198 3.38 1.25 10.12
N GLY A 199 3.79 0.01 10.42
CA GLY A 199 3.10 -0.93 11.31
C GLY A 199 2.87 -0.51 12.78
N ALA A 200 3.38 0.65 13.21
CA ALA A 200 3.36 1.18 14.58
C ALA A 200 1.99 1.68 14.98
N GLU A 201 1.37 2.31 14.00
CA GLU A 201 0.11 2.97 14.18
C GLU A 201 -0.93 1.99 13.74
N GLU A 202 -1.12 0.98 14.58
CA GLU A 202 -2.29 0.14 14.45
C GLU A 202 -3.51 1.05 14.35
N PRO A 203 -4.37 0.79 13.35
CA PRO A 203 -5.78 1.10 13.42
C PRO A 203 -6.50 0.49 14.61
N ASP A 204 -5.91 0.27 15.79
CA ASP A 204 -6.74 -0.20 16.90
C ASP A 204 -7.75 0.90 17.29
N SER A 205 -7.38 2.15 17.02
CA SER A 205 -8.35 3.22 16.77
C SER A 205 -8.98 3.12 15.37
N THR A 206 -8.27 3.15 14.23
CA THR A 206 -8.89 3.26 12.89
C THR A 206 -9.82 2.12 12.45
N SER A 207 -9.67 0.87 12.90
CA SER A 207 -10.52 -0.31 12.70
C SER A 207 -11.76 -0.28 13.61
N ARG A 208 -11.60 0.12 14.88
CA ARG A 208 -12.73 0.48 15.76
C ARG A 208 -13.41 1.80 15.32
N TYR A 209 -12.70 2.71 14.65
CA TYR A 209 -13.18 4.01 14.15
C TYR A 209 -13.70 3.94 12.70
N LEU A 210 -13.34 2.93 11.91
CA LEU A 210 -13.97 2.60 10.63
C LEU A 210 -15.21 1.73 10.88
N LYS A 211 -15.23 0.94 11.98
CA LYS A 211 -16.45 0.30 12.50
C LYS A 211 -17.42 1.27 13.20
N VAL A 212 -16.93 2.40 13.71
CA VAL A 212 -17.78 3.47 14.24
C VAL A 212 -18.00 4.49 13.14
N LEU A 213 -19.20 4.43 12.56
CA LEU A 213 -19.84 5.52 11.83
C LEU A 213 -19.57 6.87 12.52
N ARG A 214 -18.46 7.55 12.20
CA ARG A 214 -18.38 9.00 12.36
C ARG A 214 -19.07 9.60 11.14
N PRO A 215 -19.82 10.68 11.29
CA PRO A 215 -20.42 11.39 10.15
C PRO A 215 -19.39 12.09 9.25
N HIS A 216 -18.09 11.79 9.39
CA HIS A 216 -17.00 12.51 8.73
C HIS A 216 -16.02 11.54 8.06
N PRO A 217 -15.91 11.54 6.72
CA PRO A 217 -14.96 10.71 5.98
C PRO A 217 -13.50 11.08 6.29
N LEU A 218 -12.64 10.08 6.43
CA LEU A 218 -11.19 10.24 6.57
C LEU A 218 -10.56 10.38 5.18
N TYR A 219 -9.73 11.40 4.98
CA TYR A 219 -9.02 11.65 3.73
C TYR A 219 -7.56 11.29 3.86
N ILE A 220 -7.05 10.55 2.88
CA ILE A 220 -5.62 10.24 2.76
C ILE A 220 -5.07 11.06 1.61
N SER A 221 -4.06 11.88 1.91
CA SER A 221 -3.27 12.59 0.90
C SER A 221 -1.96 11.86 0.69
N LYS A 222 -1.61 11.60 -0.57
CA LYS A 222 -0.35 10.94 -0.93
C LYS A 222 0.27 11.56 -2.16
N THR A 223 1.60 11.65 -2.19
CA THR A 223 2.37 12.05 -3.38
C THR A 223 3.57 11.14 -3.57
N ILE A 224 3.79 10.66 -4.80
CA ILE A 224 5.05 10.01 -5.24
C ILE A 224 5.48 10.63 -6.56
N CYS A 225 6.75 11.05 -6.64
CA CYS A 225 7.34 11.60 -7.87
C CYS A 225 8.60 10.83 -8.23
N HIS A 226 8.72 10.45 -9.51
CA HIS A 226 9.92 9.86 -10.10
C HIS A 226 10.67 10.89 -10.97
N PRO A 227 11.99 10.72 -11.20
CA PRO A 227 12.76 11.61 -12.07
C PRO A 227 12.11 11.75 -13.46
N GLY A 228 12.13 12.97 -14.03
CA GLY A 228 11.62 13.22 -15.39
C GLY A 228 10.10 13.22 -15.56
N LYS A 229 9.31 12.99 -14.49
CA LYS A 229 7.83 13.02 -14.52
C LYS A 229 7.19 14.10 -13.61
N PRO A 230 7.66 15.37 -13.59
CA PRO A 230 7.20 16.38 -12.62
C PRO A 230 5.77 16.86 -12.85
N SER A 231 5.29 16.88 -14.10
CA SER A 231 3.98 17.42 -14.48
C SER A 231 2.79 16.62 -13.93
N ARG A 232 2.98 15.33 -13.58
CA ARG A 232 1.93 14.48 -12.97
C ARG A 232 1.79 14.68 -11.45
N CYS A 233 2.73 15.38 -10.81
CA CYS A 233 2.68 15.66 -9.36
C CYS A 233 1.94 16.97 -9.01
N LEU A 234 1.53 17.77 -9.99
CA LEU A 234 0.77 19.01 -9.78
C LEU A 234 -0.71 18.69 -9.45
N ASP A 235 -1.04 18.85 -8.18
CA ASP A 235 -2.34 18.91 -7.50
C ASP A 235 -3.60 18.60 -8.36
N ILE A 236 -4.08 17.34 -8.32
CA ILE A 236 -5.41 16.96 -8.84
C ILE A 236 -6.46 17.41 -7.81
N ARG A 237 -6.70 18.72 -7.70
CA ARG A 237 -7.88 19.23 -7.00
C ARG A 237 -9.10 19.04 -7.90
N SER A 238 -9.91 18.04 -7.56
CA SER A 238 -11.31 17.87 -7.96
C SER A 238 -11.62 17.82 -9.47
N ARG A 239 -11.75 16.62 -10.03
CA ARG A 239 -12.86 16.39 -10.97
C ARG A 239 -14.08 16.05 -10.11
N ARG A 240 -14.98 17.01 -9.90
CA ARG A 240 -16.25 16.82 -9.17
C ARG A 240 -17.07 15.72 -9.87
N PRO A 241 -17.58 14.70 -9.15
CA PRO A 241 -18.73 13.95 -9.61
C PRO A 241 -19.96 14.89 -9.55
N GLN A 242 -20.75 14.93 -10.62
CA GLN A 242 -22.04 15.60 -10.64
C GLN A 242 -22.91 15.11 -9.46
N GLN A 243 -23.47 16.05 -8.70
CA GLN A 243 -24.48 15.78 -7.69
C GLN A 243 -25.63 14.97 -8.29
N ARG A 244 -25.93 13.80 -7.71
CA ARG A 244 -27.25 13.17 -7.79
C ARG A 244 -27.83 13.05 -6.38
N ASN A 245 -29.10 13.45 -6.28
CA ASN A 245 -29.82 13.72 -5.03
C ASN A 245 -30.14 12.48 -4.19
N SER A 246 -29.95 12.67 -2.88
CA SER A 246 -30.67 12.16 -1.71
C SER A 246 -31.84 11.18 -1.90
N SER A 247 -31.68 9.96 -1.36
CA SER A 247 -32.73 9.19 -0.66
C SER A 247 -32.20 8.03 0.22
N TYR A 248 -30.89 7.89 0.40
CA TYR A 248 -30.25 6.70 1.01
C TYR A 248 -30.27 6.64 2.55
N ASP A 249 -30.59 7.74 3.25
CA ASP A 249 -30.41 7.85 4.70
C ASP A 249 -31.41 7.04 5.56
N ARG A 250 -32.51 6.54 4.99
CA ARG A 250 -33.53 5.80 5.77
C ARG A 250 -33.48 4.28 5.64
N VAL A 251 -32.75 3.76 4.66
CA VAL A 251 -32.64 2.30 4.44
C VAL A 251 -31.50 1.71 5.28
N SER A 252 -30.41 2.46 5.50
CA SER A 252 -29.23 2.00 6.26
C SER A 252 -29.52 1.70 7.73
N ALA A 253 -30.47 2.38 8.38
CA ALA A 253 -30.80 2.14 9.78
C ALA A 253 -31.45 0.77 10.02
N LYS A 254 -32.34 0.31 9.12
CA LYS A 254 -33.05 -0.96 9.27
C LYS A 254 -32.19 -2.20 8.96
N VAL A 255 -31.16 -2.04 8.12
CA VAL A 255 -30.20 -3.11 7.81
C VAL A 255 -29.20 -3.32 8.97
N PHE A 256 -28.97 -2.28 9.78
CA PHE A 256 -28.04 -2.32 10.91
C PHE A 256 -28.59 -3.13 12.09
N ASP A 257 -29.88 -2.97 12.42
CA ASP A 257 -30.52 -3.72 13.51
C ASP A 257 -30.62 -5.22 13.22
N ALA A 258 -30.82 -5.60 11.96
CA ALA A 258 -30.88 -7.01 11.54
C ALA A 258 -29.52 -7.72 11.54
N ALA A 259 -28.41 -6.97 11.35
CA ALA A 259 -27.05 -7.51 11.42
C ALA A 259 -26.56 -7.68 12.86
N LYS A 260 -26.97 -6.77 13.77
CA LYS A 260 -26.67 -6.86 15.21
C LYS A 260 -27.35 -8.06 15.87
N ALA A 261 -28.63 -8.31 15.56
CA ALA A 261 -29.38 -9.43 16.12
C ALA A 261 -28.89 -10.84 15.68
N ARG A 262 -28.21 -10.94 14.53
CA ARG A 262 -27.61 -12.20 14.04
C ARG A 262 -26.21 -12.48 14.60
N MET A 263 -25.50 -11.47 15.09
CA MET A 263 -24.19 -11.66 15.73
C MET A 263 -24.32 -12.06 17.20
N GLU A 264 -25.31 -11.51 17.93
CA GLU A 264 -25.56 -11.86 19.34
C GLU A 264 -26.06 -13.31 19.55
N THR A 265 -26.58 -13.96 18.50
CA THR A 265 -27.02 -15.37 18.56
C THR A 265 -25.92 -16.39 18.23
N SER A 266 -24.80 -15.95 17.66
CA SER A 266 -23.64 -16.78 17.30
C SER A 266 -22.64 -16.95 18.46
N GLU A 267 -22.66 -16.08 19.48
CA GLU A 267 -21.75 -16.16 20.63
C GLU A 267 -22.21 -17.12 21.74
N ASN A 268 -23.43 -17.68 21.65
CA ASN A 268 -23.97 -18.59 22.68
C ASN A 268 -23.97 -20.09 22.33
N HIS A 269 -23.39 -20.49 21.19
CA HIS A 269 -23.25 -21.91 20.82
C HIS A 269 -21.80 -22.29 20.53
N HIS A 270 -20.89 -22.04 21.48
CA HIS A 270 -19.62 -22.77 21.57
C HIS A 270 -19.07 -22.75 23.01
N PHE A 271 -19.92 -23.08 23.98
CA PHE A 271 -19.51 -23.61 25.27
C PHE A 271 -20.58 -24.60 25.72
N LEU A 272 -20.40 -25.87 25.36
CA LEU A 272 -20.74 -27.11 26.07
C LEU A 272 -20.37 -28.30 25.17
#